data_AF-A0AAW6YKN8-F1
#
_entry.id   AF-A0AAW6YKN8-F1
#
_cell.length_a   1.000
_cell.length_b   1.000
_cell.length_c   1.000
_cell.angle_alpha   90.00
_cell.angle_beta   90.00
_cell.angle_gamma   90.00
#
_symmetry.space_group_name_H-M   'P 1'
#
loop_
_entity.id
_entity.type
_entity.pdbx_description
1 polymer ?
#
loop_
_entity_poly.entity_id
_entity_poly.type
_entity_poly.pdbx_seq_one_letter_code
_entity_poly.pdbx_strand_id
1 'polypeptide(L)'
;MLISDAPKYGNDDDYADKLVTDAYDIYVDEIAKYPNTRYGRGPIGGIRYSGTSSISANVGQGRGTLATPDGRNAGTPLAEGCSPSHNMDKNGPTSVLKSVSKLPTDEIV
;
A
#
# COMPACT_ATOMS: atom_id res chain seq x y z
N MET A 1 15.83 -15.40 7.70
CA MET A 1 15.40 -14.45 8.74
C MET A 1 14.38 -13.44 8.22
N LEU A 2 14.75 -12.27 7.67
CA LEU A 2 13.76 -11.21 7.36
C LEU A 2 12.62 -11.65 6.43
N ILE A 3 12.95 -12.38 5.35
CA ILE A 3 11.97 -12.86 4.36
C ILE A 3 11.12 -14.01 4.93
N SER A 4 11.76 -14.96 5.60
CA SER A 4 11.18 -16.27 5.93
C SER A 4 10.52 -16.36 7.30
N ASP A 5 11.03 -15.62 8.29
CA ASP A 5 10.72 -15.86 9.70
C ASP A 5 9.74 -14.82 10.26
N ALA A 6 9.53 -13.70 9.54
CA ALA A 6 8.56 -12.67 9.89
C ALA A 6 7.30 -12.80 9.01
N PRO A 7 6.09 -12.56 9.57
CA PRO A 7 4.85 -12.59 8.80
C PRO A 7 4.87 -11.55 7.66
N LYS A 8 4.08 -11.81 6.62
CA LYS A 8 4.02 -10.98 5.41
C LYS A 8 2.57 -10.69 5.05
N TYR A 9 2.32 -9.44 4.67
CA TYR A 9 1.04 -9.01 4.11
C TYR A 9 0.61 -9.89 2.94
N GLY A 10 -0.68 -10.21 2.84
CA GLY A 10 -1.23 -11.10 1.81
C GLY A 10 -1.46 -12.54 2.24
N ASN A 11 -1.37 -12.83 3.53
CA ASN A 11 -1.46 -14.19 4.08
C ASN A 11 -2.59 -14.39 5.11
N ASP A 12 -3.52 -13.44 5.19
CA ASP A 12 -4.55 -13.36 6.24
C ASP A 12 -3.94 -13.38 7.66
N ASP A 13 -2.81 -12.69 7.83
CA ASP A 13 -2.13 -12.53 9.12
C ASP A 13 -2.45 -11.15 9.68
N ASP A 14 -3.26 -11.11 10.74
CA ASP A 14 -3.75 -9.85 11.31
C ASP A 14 -2.63 -8.94 11.81
N TYR A 15 -1.49 -9.47 12.24
CA TYR A 15 -0.39 -8.64 12.68
C TYR A 15 0.26 -7.90 11.50
N ALA A 16 0.59 -8.62 10.42
CA ALA A 16 1.18 -8.00 9.24
C ALA A 16 0.17 -7.08 8.53
N ASP A 17 -1.08 -7.51 8.39
CA ASP A 17 -2.12 -6.74 7.71
C ASP A 17 -2.45 -5.45 8.48
N LYS A 18 -2.55 -5.51 9.83
CA LYS A 18 -2.78 -4.32 10.65
C LYS A 18 -1.65 -3.30 10.51
N LEU A 19 -0.38 -3.74 10.46
CA LEU A 19 0.73 -2.81 10.26
C LEU A 19 0.66 -2.10 8.90
N VAL A 20 0.18 -2.78 7.86
CA VAL A 20 -0.05 -2.16 6.55
C VAL A 20 -1.18 -1.13 6.64
N THR A 21 -2.32 -1.49 7.25
CA THR A 21 -3.44 -0.56 7.45
C THR A 21 -3.02 0.65 8.26
N ASP A 22 -2.38 0.47 9.42
CA ASP A 22 -1.91 1.57 10.28
C ASP A 22 -0.95 2.52 9.53
N ALA A 23 -0.06 1.98 8.69
CA ALA A 23 0.85 2.79 7.88
C ALA A 23 0.12 3.56 6.78
N TYR A 24 -0.95 2.96 6.22
CA TYR A 24 -1.76 3.56 5.17
C TYR A 24 -2.66 4.66 5.70
N ASP A 25 -3.28 4.46 6.86
CA ASP A 25 -4.18 5.41 7.53
C ASP A 25 -3.50 6.76 7.75
N ILE A 26 -2.22 6.78 8.13
CA ILE A 26 -1.44 8.01 8.29
C ILE A 26 -1.42 8.83 7.00
N TYR A 27 -1.26 8.19 5.84
CA TYR A 27 -1.26 8.87 4.54
C TYR A 27 -2.65 9.35 4.14
N VAL A 28 -3.68 8.53 4.37
CA VAL A 28 -5.08 8.86 4.09
C VAL A 28 -5.51 10.09 4.90
N ASP A 29 -5.27 10.06 6.22
CA ASP A 29 -5.57 11.15 7.13
C ASP A 29 -4.83 12.44 6.75
N GLU A 30 -3.56 12.32 6.34
CA GLU A 30 -2.75 13.49 6.00
C GLU A 30 -3.20 14.11 4.68
N ILE A 31 -3.42 13.32 3.62
CA ILE A 31 -3.76 13.88 2.31
C ILE A 31 -5.14 14.56 2.31
N ALA A 32 -6.09 14.06 3.11
CA ALA A 32 -7.44 14.60 3.25
C ALA A 32 -7.47 16.04 3.77
N LYS A 33 -6.44 16.47 4.52
CA LYS A 33 -6.32 17.84 5.06
C LYS A 33 -6.12 18.89 3.97
N TYR A 34 -5.66 18.49 2.79
CA TYR A 34 -5.25 19.41 1.74
C TYR A 34 -6.25 19.43 0.58
N PRO A 35 -7.08 20.47 0.46
CA PRO A 35 -7.93 20.66 -0.71
C PRO A 35 -7.12 21.02 -1.96
N ASN A 36 -7.63 20.67 -3.14
CA ASN A 36 -7.00 21.01 -4.41
C ASN A 36 -7.27 22.47 -4.83
N THR A 37 -6.64 22.92 -5.90
CA THR A 37 -6.67 24.33 -6.35
C THR A 37 -8.05 24.83 -6.82
N ARG A 38 -9.03 23.92 -6.96
CA ARG A 38 -10.40 24.20 -7.37
C ARG A 38 -11.39 24.23 -6.20
N TYR A 39 -10.95 23.91 -4.98
CA TYR A 39 -11.78 23.94 -3.78
C TYR A 39 -12.42 25.32 -3.56
N GLY A 40 -13.74 25.35 -3.37
CA GLY A 40 -14.50 26.59 -3.24
C GLY A 40 -14.57 27.45 -4.51
N ARG A 41 -14.17 26.94 -5.68
CA ARG A 41 -14.10 27.69 -6.95
C ARG A 41 -14.97 27.10 -8.06
N GLY A 42 -16.09 26.48 -7.70
CA GLY A 42 -17.12 26.01 -8.64
C GLY A 42 -17.51 24.54 -8.45
N PRO A 43 -16.61 23.57 -8.67
CA PRO A 43 -16.94 22.14 -8.54
C PRO A 43 -17.37 21.76 -7.11
N ILE A 44 -18.30 20.81 -6.99
CA ILE A 44 -18.59 20.14 -5.72
C ILE A 44 -17.37 19.30 -5.32
N GLY A 45 -17.04 19.29 -4.03
CA GLY A 45 -15.85 18.62 -3.52
C GLY A 45 -14.61 19.49 -3.62
N GLY A 46 -13.59 19.03 -4.36
CA GLY A 46 -12.29 19.69 -4.40
C GLY A 46 -11.34 19.23 -3.28
N ILE A 47 -11.63 18.10 -2.66
CA ILE A 47 -10.77 17.43 -1.69
C ILE A 47 -9.85 16.42 -2.38
N ARG A 48 -8.79 16.00 -1.67
CA ARG A 48 -7.91 14.92 -2.11
C ARG A 48 -8.24 13.65 -1.34
N TYR A 49 -7.96 12.52 -1.97
CA TYR A 49 -8.09 11.19 -1.41
C TYR A 49 -6.93 10.32 -1.90
N SER A 50 -6.73 9.17 -1.27
CA SER A 50 -5.60 8.27 -1.55
C SER A 50 -5.89 7.34 -2.71
N GLY A 51 -4.86 6.80 -3.36
CA GLY A 51 -5.05 5.81 -4.41
C GLY A 51 -3.80 4.96 -4.64
N THR A 52 -4.00 3.71 -5.05
CA THR A 52 -2.90 2.75 -5.27
C THR A 52 -2.63 2.46 -6.75
N SER A 53 -3.34 3.10 -7.68
CA SER A 53 -3.13 2.88 -9.12
C SER A 53 -1.77 3.42 -9.56
N SER A 54 -0.75 2.55 -9.50
CA SER A 54 0.67 2.91 -9.66
C SER A 54 1.24 2.59 -11.04
N ILE A 55 0.48 1.88 -11.87
CA ILE A 55 0.84 1.43 -13.23
C ILE A 55 2.15 0.62 -13.19
N SER A 56 3.26 1.18 -13.67
CA SER A 56 4.58 0.55 -13.70
C SER A 56 5.61 1.34 -12.89
N ALA A 57 5.13 2.30 -12.08
CA ALA A 57 5.99 3.17 -11.28
C ALA A 57 6.75 2.38 -10.21
N ASN A 58 6.24 1.24 -9.75
CA ASN A 58 6.88 0.38 -8.75
C ASN A 58 8.31 -0.06 -9.17
N VAL A 59 8.57 -0.23 -10.47
CA VAL A 59 9.90 -0.55 -11.00
C VAL A 59 10.82 0.67 -10.92
N GLY A 60 10.35 1.83 -11.38
CA GLY A 60 11.13 3.08 -11.36
C GLY A 60 11.46 3.52 -9.95
N GLN A 61 10.47 3.51 -9.06
CA GLN A 61 10.64 3.86 -7.64
C GLN A 61 11.53 2.85 -6.91
N GLY A 62 11.40 1.55 -7.23
CA GLY A 62 12.25 0.50 -6.68
C GLY A 62 13.75 0.70 -6.96
N ARG A 63 14.10 1.18 -8.16
CA ARG A 63 15.49 1.49 -8.54
C ARG A 63 16.14 2.56 -7.66
N GLY A 64 15.36 3.55 -7.22
CA GLY A 64 15.82 4.62 -6.32
C GLY A 64 15.83 4.22 -4.84
N THR A 65 15.28 3.05 -4.49
CA THR A 65 15.10 2.63 -3.10
C THR A 65 16.16 1.61 -2.68
N LEU A 66 16.92 1.90 -1.62
CA LEU A 66 17.91 0.98 -1.03
C LEU A 66 17.24 -0.21 -0.32
N ALA A 67 18.03 -1.18 0.17
CA ALA A 67 17.50 -2.37 0.83
C ALA A 67 16.53 -2.01 1.97
N THR A 68 15.41 -2.74 2.06
CA THR A 68 14.33 -2.46 3.04
C THR A 68 14.19 -3.59 4.08
N PRO A 69 13.64 -3.30 5.28
CA PRO A 69 13.56 -4.27 6.39
C PRO A 69 12.66 -5.49 6.12
N ASP A 70 11.85 -5.46 5.07
CA ASP A 70 11.07 -6.61 4.58
C ASP A 70 11.95 -7.70 3.92
N GLY A 71 13.24 -7.41 3.73
CA GLY A 71 14.21 -8.31 3.10
C GLY A 71 14.38 -8.06 1.59
N ARG A 72 13.74 -7.02 1.03
CA ARG A 72 13.93 -6.64 -0.38
C ARG A 72 15.32 -6.01 -0.57
N ASN A 73 16.00 -6.44 -1.64
CA ASN A 73 17.32 -5.92 -2.01
C ASN A 73 17.25 -4.51 -2.60
N ALA A 74 18.35 -3.75 -2.50
CA ALA A 74 18.46 -2.42 -3.10
C ALA A 74 18.22 -2.46 -4.61
N GLY A 75 17.47 -1.50 -5.14
CA GLY A 75 17.26 -1.31 -6.58
C GLY A 75 16.29 -2.29 -7.25
N THR A 76 15.74 -3.28 -6.54
CA THR A 76 14.72 -4.18 -7.11
C THR A 76 13.33 -3.51 -7.14
N PRO A 77 12.35 -3.99 -7.92
CA PRO A 77 11.01 -3.42 -7.92
C PRO A 77 10.33 -3.45 -6.53
N LEU A 78 9.46 -2.46 -6.28
CA LEU A 78 8.50 -2.48 -5.16
C LEU A 78 7.28 -3.35 -5.49
N ALA A 79 6.43 -3.62 -4.50
CA ALA A 79 5.09 -4.16 -4.73
C ALA A 79 4.27 -3.24 -5.65
N GLU A 80 3.37 -3.80 -6.45
CA GLU A 80 2.50 -3.05 -7.36
C GLU A 80 1.12 -2.86 -6.73
N GLY A 81 0.66 -1.61 -6.69
CA GLY A 81 -0.63 -1.23 -6.11
C GLY A 81 -0.78 -1.67 -4.66
N CYS A 82 -1.89 -2.34 -4.36
CA CYS A 82 -2.16 -2.95 -3.04
C CYS A 82 -1.85 -4.45 -3.01
N SER A 83 -1.14 -4.98 -4.01
CA SER A 83 -0.77 -6.38 -4.08
C SER A 83 0.28 -6.73 -3.02
N PRO A 84 0.26 -7.96 -2.48
CA PRO A 84 1.38 -8.48 -1.69
C PRO A 84 2.71 -8.39 -2.45
N SER A 85 3.80 -8.19 -1.72
CA SER A 85 5.15 -8.23 -2.30
C SER A 85 5.40 -9.56 -3.01
N HIS A 86 6.17 -9.51 -4.11
CA HIS A 86 6.37 -10.68 -4.97
C HIS A 86 6.84 -11.91 -4.18
N ASN A 87 6.14 -13.04 -4.38
CA ASN A 87 6.37 -14.31 -3.69
C ASN A 87 6.18 -14.28 -2.17
N MET A 88 5.60 -13.24 -1.57
CA MET A 88 5.39 -13.18 -0.12
C MET A 88 4.03 -13.72 0.31
N ASP A 89 3.06 -13.77 -0.59
CA ASP A 89 1.79 -14.47 -0.45
C ASP A 89 1.99 -15.99 -0.64
N LYS A 90 1.89 -16.74 0.45
CA LYS A 90 2.11 -18.20 0.50
C LYS A 90 0.86 -19.00 0.86
N ASN A 91 -0.19 -18.33 1.36
CA ASN A 91 -1.42 -18.97 1.84
C ASN A 91 -2.57 -18.96 0.81
N GLY A 92 -2.26 -18.78 -0.47
CA GLY A 92 -3.22 -18.83 -1.57
C GLY A 92 -4.10 -17.58 -1.73
N PRO A 93 -4.87 -17.50 -2.83
CA PRO A 93 -5.56 -16.28 -3.24
C PRO A 93 -6.67 -15.81 -2.29
N THR A 94 -7.34 -16.72 -1.58
CA THR A 94 -8.34 -16.34 -0.56
C THR A 94 -7.72 -15.52 0.55
N SER A 95 -6.52 -15.90 1.00
CA SER A 95 -5.79 -15.18 2.05
C SER A 95 -5.35 -13.81 1.57
N VAL A 96 -4.95 -13.69 0.30
CA VAL A 96 -4.65 -12.41 -0.34
C VAL A 96 -5.87 -11.49 -0.34
N LEU A 97 -7.04 -11.98 -0.80
CA LEU A 97 -8.26 -11.19 -0.84
C LEU A 97 -8.69 -10.71 0.56
N LYS A 98 -8.56 -11.57 1.56
CA LYS A 98 -8.85 -11.19 2.95
C LYS A 98 -7.90 -10.10 3.46
N SER A 99 -6.59 -10.25 3.25
CA SER A 99 -5.61 -9.23 3.64
C SER A 99 -5.87 -7.89 2.95
N VAL A 100 -6.11 -7.89 1.63
CA VAL A 100 -6.40 -6.67 0.86
C VAL A 100 -7.70 -6.02 1.33
N SER A 101 -8.70 -6.81 1.71
CA SER A 101 -9.99 -6.29 2.22
C SER A 101 -9.92 -5.61 3.59
N LYS A 102 -8.79 -5.70 4.31
CA LYS A 102 -8.56 -5.02 5.59
C LYS A 102 -8.06 -3.57 5.42
N LEU A 103 -7.75 -3.15 4.20
CA LEU A 103 -7.45 -1.75 3.88
C LEU A 103 -8.74 -0.91 3.96
N PRO A 104 -8.67 0.40 4.29
CA PRO A 104 -9.85 1.28 4.38
C PRO A 104 -10.34 1.66 2.98
N THR A 105 -10.81 0.68 2.21
CA THR A 105 -11.04 0.81 0.77
C THR A 105 -12.04 1.91 0.39
N ASP A 106 -12.96 2.27 1.28
CA ASP A 106 -13.92 3.36 1.10
C ASP A 106 -13.30 4.76 1.16
N GLU A 107 -12.09 4.90 1.71
CA GLU A 107 -11.34 6.16 1.77
C GLU A 107 -10.28 6.32 0.66
N ILE A 108 -10.11 5.29 -0.18
CA ILE A 108 -9.01 5.15 -1.17
C ILE A 108 -9.53 5.25 -2.62
N VAL A 109 -10.76 5.72 -2.85
CA VAL A 109 -11.45 5.67 -4.17
C VAL A 109 -11.57 7.02 -4.87
#